data_AF-A0A942MHJ6-F1
#
_entry.id   AF-A0A942MHJ6-F1
#
_cell.length_a   1.000
_cell.length_b   1.000
_cell.length_c   1.000
_cell.angle_alpha   90.00
_cell.angle_beta   90.00
_cell.angle_gamma   90.00
#
_symmetry.space_group_name_H-M   'P 1'
#
loop_
_entity.id
_entity.type
_entity.pdbx_description
1 polymer ?
#
loop_
_entity_poly.entity_id
_entity_poly.type
_entity_poly.pdbx_seq_one_letter_code
_entity_poly.pdbx_strand_id
1 'polypeptide(L)'
;MNRFRVLLTGIILIWVLFSSVQAEAGENLIFINGQELVTQPTAFLENNRLLIPFRAIFEAVGARVYWDEQLRKITAIKNEITLEMTLGSRTAYINGQQIELDVFPQIVEGRSFVLLRFVGETLGYTVNYDQANRWVFINEQGVSFGPQEAKKQVALKNTVYGIKVGDSAVHVIGQLGQPARMDAIDLGFTWWVYNQDYANYVQIGIKDNKVVALFTNAASLQLNDLKIGSSLTEIKKQYSFDSALTFSLQGATFRINPVNDNRYLAIQGVTAYIFYMDIHQENTLTAIRMVDLETLVLFRLYPYSFSYMVEPWVAKFVTRGPIINQTNQAYALQIFDLTNAIRYRFNLPPLIWHQGLSQVTLGHSSDMEENNFFAHISPTTGSPFDRINSARIKYRTAGENIAMGQSDAGEAVIGWMNSLGHRTGILNHHFTHLGVGVIGTRETNRFYTQKFIGN
;
A
#
# COMPACT_ATOMS: atom_id res chain seq x y z
N MET A 1 -2.81 -51.91 -72.04
CA MET A 1 -1.46 -51.47 -72.45
C MET A 1 -1.03 -50.30 -71.60
N ASN A 2 0.12 -50.43 -70.92
CA ASN A 2 0.82 -49.37 -70.19
C ASN A 2 1.00 -48.09 -71.02
N ARG A 3 0.99 -46.92 -70.36
CA ARG A 3 2.21 -46.10 -70.15
C ARG A 3 1.94 -44.81 -69.34
N PHE A 4 2.90 -44.55 -68.44
CA PHE A 4 3.10 -43.45 -67.50
C PHE A 4 3.17 -42.04 -68.10
N ARG A 5 2.81 -41.02 -67.29
CA ARG A 5 3.52 -39.73 -67.01
C ARG A 5 2.67 -38.87 -66.05
N VAL A 6 2.95 -38.86 -64.73
CA VAL A 6 3.83 -37.97 -63.93
C VAL A 6 3.26 -36.56 -63.63
N LEU A 7 2.92 -36.40 -62.34
CA LEU A 7 2.89 -35.26 -61.40
C LEU A 7 2.90 -33.80 -61.91
N LEU A 8 1.96 -33.01 -61.35
CA LEU A 8 2.26 -31.79 -60.58
C LEU A 8 1.02 -31.36 -59.77
N THR A 9 0.96 -31.74 -58.48
CA THR A 9 0.02 -31.16 -57.51
C THR A 9 0.83 -30.61 -56.35
N GLY A 10 0.83 -29.29 -56.21
CA GLY A 10 1.54 -28.56 -55.17
C GLY A 10 1.04 -28.94 -53.78
N ILE A 11 1.96 -29.37 -52.93
CA ILE A 11 1.72 -29.53 -51.50
C ILE A 11 1.99 -28.17 -50.85
N ILE A 12 0.93 -27.50 -50.40
CA ILE A 12 1.03 -26.37 -49.48
C ILE A 12 1.36 -26.94 -48.11
N LEU A 13 2.62 -26.81 -47.70
CA LEU A 13 3.07 -27.11 -46.33
C LEU A 13 2.55 -25.98 -45.42
N ILE A 14 1.48 -26.26 -44.68
CA ILE A 14 1.05 -25.43 -43.54
C ILE A 14 1.99 -25.76 -42.38
N TRP A 15 2.93 -24.86 -42.10
CA TRP A 15 3.70 -24.86 -40.85
C TRP A 15 2.76 -24.46 -39.72
N VAL A 16 2.18 -25.44 -39.03
CA VAL A 16 1.59 -25.22 -37.71
C VAL A 16 2.77 -25.07 -36.74
N LEU A 17 3.09 -23.82 -36.41
CA LEU A 17 3.94 -23.48 -35.28
C LEU A 17 3.25 -24.01 -34.01
N PHE A 18 3.63 -25.19 -33.57
CA PHE A 18 3.46 -25.58 -32.17
C PHE A 18 4.40 -24.69 -31.35
N SER A 19 3.91 -23.54 -30.92
CA SER A 19 4.50 -22.84 -29.79
C SER A 19 4.37 -23.76 -28.59
N SER A 20 5.48 -24.41 -28.22
CA SER A 20 5.62 -25.07 -26.94
C SER A 20 5.23 -24.07 -25.86
N VAL A 21 4.13 -24.32 -25.17
CA VAL A 21 3.83 -23.65 -23.91
C VAL A 21 4.96 -24.04 -22.97
N GLN A 22 5.98 -23.18 -22.86
CA GLN A 22 6.89 -23.25 -21.73
C GLN A 22 6.03 -22.95 -20.50
N ALA A 23 5.86 -23.95 -19.65
CA ALA A 23 5.34 -23.74 -18.32
C ALA A 23 6.24 -22.70 -17.63
N GLU A 24 5.63 -21.57 -17.27
CA GLU A 24 6.31 -20.49 -16.58
C GLU A 24 6.84 -21.02 -15.25
N ALA A 25 8.17 -21.03 -15.09
CA ALA A 25 8.83 -21.48 -13.88
C ALA A 25 8.63 -20.44 -12.76
N GLY A 26 7.43 -20.43 -12.16
CA GLY A 26 7.20 -19.65 -10.93
C GLY A 26 7.99 -20.25 -9.76
N GLU A 27 8.42 -19.43 -8.82
CA GLU A 27 9.01 -19.88 -7.55
C GLU A 27 7.89 -20.16 -6.53
N ASN A 28 8.11 -21.05 -5.56
CA ASN A 28 7.18 -21.22 -4.45
C ASN A 28 7.56 -20.23 -3.33
N LEU A 29 6.69 -19.28 -3.01
CA LEU A 29 6.93 -18.33 -1.92
C LEU A 29 6.58 -18.96 -0.58
N ILE A 30 7.48 -18.83 0.39
CA ILE A 30 7.35 -19.45 1.71
C ILE A 30 7.21 -18.32 2.73
N PHE A 31 6.20 -18.40 3.59
CA PHE A 31 5.92 -17.44 4.64
C PHE A 31 5.94 -18.14 6.00
N ILE A 32 6.68 -17.60 6.96
CA ILE A 32 6.73 -18.08 8.35
C ILE A 32 6.18 -16.98 9.24
N ASN A 33 5.07 -17.27 9.94
CA ASN A 33 4.35 -16.28 10.76
C ASN A 33 4.08 -14.96 10.01
N GLY A 34 3.80 -15.04 8.71
CA GLY A 34 3.53 -13.88 7.84
C GLY A 34 4.77 -13.16 7.27
N GLN A 35 5.99 -13.59 7.59
CA GLN A 35 7.24 -13.09 7.00
C GLN A 35 7.71 -14.00 5.87
N GLU A 36 8.06 -13.45 4.71
CA GLU A 36 8.64 -14.23 3.61
C GLU A 36 10.03 -14.78 4.00
N LEU A 37 10.21 -16.09 3.80
CA LEU A 37 11.49 -16.77 3.90
C LEU A 37 12.09 -16.94 2.50
N VAL A 38 12.96 -16.02 2.12
CA VAL A 38 13.79 -16.15 0.93
C VAL A 38 14.95 -17.09 1.22
N THR A 39 15.17 -18.08 0.35
CA THR A 39 16.20 -19.12 0.53
C THR A 39 17.21 -19.13 -0.60
N GLN A 40 18.48 -19.37 -0.28
CA GLN A 40 19.55 -19.58 -1.25
C GLN A 40 20.38 -20.83 -0.86
N PRO A 41 20.34 -21.92 -1.64
CA PRO A 41 19.55 -22.09 -2.88
C PRO A 41 18.04 -22.08 -2.64
N THR A 42 17.26 -21.84 -3.68
CA THR A 42 15.80 -21.74 -3.61
C THR A 42 15.15 -23.08 -3.28
N ALA A 43 14.04 -23.04 -2.54
CA ALA A 43 13.19 -24.21 -2.33
C ALA A 43 12.58 -24.72 -3.64
N PHE A 44 12.39 -26.03 -3.77
CA PHE A 44 11.88 -26.65 -4.99
C PHE A 44 10.90 -27.80 -4.69
N LEU A 45 10.03 -28.10 -5.65
CA LEU A 45 9.10 -29.22 -5.56
C LEU A 45 9.75 -30.48 -6.15
N GLU A 46 9.68 -31.58 -5.42
CA GLU A 46 9.96 -32.92 -5.91
C GLU A 46 8.77 -33.82 -5.55
N ASN A 47 8.18 -34.52 -6.52
CA ASN A 47 7.04 -35.41 -6.28
C ASN A 47 5.90 -34.74 -5.48
N ASN A 48 5.60 -33.47 -5.77
CA ASN A 48 4.60 -32.65 -5.06
C ASN A 48 4.91 -32.46 -3.56
N ARG A 49 6.18 -32.49 -3.18
CA ARG A 49 6.70 -32.24 -1.83
C ARG A 49 7.73 -31.11 -1.91
N LEU A 50 7.55 -30.09 -1.08
CA LEU A 50 8.42 -28.91 -1.08
C LEU A 50 9.66 -29.16 -0.22
N LEU A 51 10.81 -29.13 -0.87
CA LEU A 51 12.12 -29.26 -0.27
C LEU A 51 12.74 -27.87 -0.08
N ILE A 52 13.30 -27.65 1.10
CA ILE A 52 13.91 -26.37 1.50
C ILE A 52 15.30 -26.62 2.10
N PRO A 53 16.28 -25.71 1.92
CA PRO A 53 17.56 -25.84 2.60
C PRO A 53 17.36 -25.98 4.11
N PHE A 54 17.93 -27.03 4.71
CA PHE A 54 17.56 -27.42 6.08
C PHE A 54 17.77 -26.28 7.08
N ARG A 55 18.91 -25.59 7.00
CA ARG A 55 19.25 -24.52 7.93
C ARG A 55 18.24 -23.37 7.86
N ALA A 56 17.76 -23.02 6.67
CA ALA A 56 16.83 -21.92 6.47
C ALA A 56 15.49 -22.16 7.20
N ILE A 57 14.90 -23.35 7.07
CA ILE A 57 13.63 -23.64 7.75
C ILE A 57 13.83 -23.73 9.27
N PHE A 58 14.85 -24.43 9.73
CA PHE A 58 15.05 -24.66 11.16
C PHE A 58 15.37 -23.36 11.92
N GLU A 59 16.23 -22.51 11.37
CA GLU A 59 16.53 -21.21 11.98
C GLU A 59 15.31 -20.30 11.97
N ALA A 60 14.55 -20.27 10.87
CA ALA A 60 13.40 -19.40 10.73
C ALA A 60 12.23 -19.79 11.66
N VAL A 61 12.11 -21.08 12.03
CA VAL A 61 11.17 -21.53 13.06
C VAL A 61 11.73 -21.49 14.48
N GLY A 62 12.92 -20.90 14.68
CA GLY A 62 13.53 -20.68 15.99
C GLY A 62 14.15 -21.93 16.63
N ALA A 63 14.47 -22.96 15.84
CA ALA A 63 15.19 -24.13 16.32
C ALA A 63 16.71 -23.91 16.35
N ARG A 64 17.40 -24.47 17.34
CA ARG A 64 18.87 -24.60 17.33
C ARG A 64 19.26 -25.80 16.49
N VAL A 65 20.23 -25.65 15.60
CA VAL A 65 20.60 -26.69 14.62
C VAL A 65 22.05 -27.08 14.75
N TYR A 66 22.31 -28.38 14.77
CA TYR A 66 23.62 -28.98 14.78
C TYR A 66 23.76 -29.86 13.54
N TRP A 67 24.94 -29.78 12.92
CA TRP A 67 25.32 -30.59 11.77
C TRP A 67 26.52 -31.44 12.15
N ASP A 68 26.37 -32.76 12.06
CA ASP A 68 27.45 -33.73 12.18
C ASP A 68 27.88 -34.18 10.78
N GLU A 69 29.10 -33.82 10.39
CA GLU A 69 29.62 -34.11 9.06
C GLU A 69 29.95 -35.59 8.87
N GLN A 70 30.48 -36.27 9.89
CA GLN A 70 30.88 -37.68 9.79
C GLN A 70 29.66 -38.59 9.68
N LEU A 71 28.62 -38.30 10.47
CA LEU A 71 27.37 -39.04 10.47
C LEU A 71 26.38 -38.53 9.42
N ARG A 72 26.68 -37.41 8.74
CA ARG A 72 25.77 -36.69 7.85
C ARG A 72 24.40 -36.46 8.49
N LYS A 73 24.41 -36.08 9.76
CA LYS A 73 23.24 -36.02 10.64
C LYS A 73 22.89 -34.57 10.98
N ILE A 74 21.62 -34.24 10.84
CA ILE A 74 21.00 -32.99 11.28
C ILE A 74 20.33 -33.26 12.62
N THR A 75 20.66 -32.46 13.64
CA THR A 75 19.95 -32.45 14.92
C THR A 75 19.39 -31.06 15.15
N ALA A 76 18.08 -30.93 15.25
CA ALA A 76 17.37 -29.69 15.52
C ALA A 76 16.65 -29.76 16.87
N ILE A 77 16.79 -28.71 17.68
CA ILE A 77 16.21 -28.63 19.03
C ILE A 77 15.35 -27.37 19.12
N LYS A 78 14.08 -27.54 19.45
CA LYS A 78 13.16 -26.45 19.76
C LYS A 78 12.27 -26.84 20.93
N ASN A 79 12.24 -26.01 21.98
CA ASN A 79 11.54 -26.32 23.22
C ASN A 79 11.97 -27.71 23.75
N GLU A 80 11.03 -28.62 23.97
CA GLU A 80 11.28 -30.00 24.41
C GLU A 80 11.38 -31.01 23.25
N ILE A 81 11.41 -30.53 22.00
CA ILE A 81 11.46 -31.37 20.80
C ILE A 81 12.89 -31.42 20.28
N THR A 82 13.43 -32.63 20.18
CA THR A 82 14.68 -32.97 19.50
C THR A 82 14.34 -33.78 18.25
N LEU A 83 14.58 -33.20 17.08
CA LEU A 83 14.42 -33.84 15.78
C LEU A 83 15.78 -34.21 15.21
N GLU A 84 15.96 -35.47 14.85
CA GLU A 84 17.17 -35.97 14.23
C GLU A 84 16.88 -36.58 12.86
N MET A 85 17.65 -36.18 11.85
CA MET A 85 17.50 -36.66 10.47
C MET A 85 18.88 -36.97 9.88
N THR A 86 19.01 -38.07 9.14
CA THR A 86 20.28 -38.44 8.48
C THR A 86 20.13 -38.34 6.97
N LEU A 87 21.10 -37.72 6.28
CA LEU A 87 21.05 -37.60 4.82
C LEU A 87 21.01 -38.98 4.15
N GLY A 88 20.10 -39.16 3.20
CA GLY A 88 19.88 -40.42 2.49
C GLY A 88 19.08 -41.47 3.29
N SER A 89 18.66 -41.17 4.51
CA SER A 89 17.85 -42.08 5.33
C SER A 89 16.38 -41.66 5.32
N ARG A 90 15.48 -42.63 5.12
CA ARG A 90 14.03 -42.44 5.34
C ARG A 90 13.65 -42.43 6.82
N THR A 91 14.60 -42.66 7.71
CA THR A 91 14.35 -42.72 9.14
C THR A 91 14.76 -41.41 9.80
N ALA A 92 13.81 -40.77 10.49
CA ALA A 92 14.03 -39.67 11.42
C ALA A 92 13.72 -40.11 12.85
N TYR A 93 14.19 -39.33 13.83
CA TYR A 93 13.88 -39.54 15.23
C TYR A 93 13.32 -38.28 15.86
N ILE A 94 12.18 -38.38 16.54
CA ILE A 94 11.60 -37.29 17.35
C ILE A 94 11.69 -37.73 18.80
N ASN A 95 12.46 -37.02 19.63
CA ASN A 95 12.70 -37.37 21.02
C ASN A 95 13.14 -38.83 21.22
N GLY A 96 13.94 -39.35 20.28
CA GLY A 96 14.44 -40.73 20.26
C GLY A 96 13.46 -41.77 19.67
N GLN A 97 12.20 -41.40 19.40
CA GLN A 97 11.23 -42.27 18.75
C GLN A 97 11.40 -42.23 17.22
N GLN A 98 11.45 -43.41 16.61
CA GLN A 98 11.60 -43.57 15.17
C GLN A 98 10.34 -43.14 14.39
N ILE A 99 10.54 -42.38 13.31
CA ILE A 99 9.53 -42.02 12.30
C ILE A 99 10.08 -42.29 10.89
N GLU A 100 9.21 -42.79 10.01
CA GLU A 100 9.50 -42.96 8.59
C GLU A 100 9.07 -41.73 7.77
N LEU A 101 9.91 -41.33 6.81
CA LEU A 101 9.72 -40.16 5.96
C LEU A 101 9.29 -40.56 4.54
N ASP A 102 8.24 -39.89 4.05
CA ASP A 102 7.82 -39.95 2.64
C ASP A 102 8.95 -39.52 1.69
N VAL A 103 9.69 -38.47 2.07
CA VAL A 103 10.85 -37.93 1.35
C VAL A 103 12.00 -37.76 2.33
N PHE A 104 13.13 -38.40 2.05
CA PHE A 104 14.31 -38.35 2.90
C PHE A 104 15.13 -37.06 2.68
N PRO A 105 15.90 -36.60 3.69
CA PRO A 105 16.84 -35.51 3.50
C PRO A 105 17.87 -35.83 2.43
N GLN A 106 18.09 -34.92 1.50
CA GLN A 106 18.92 -35.17 0.32
C GLN A 106 19.90 -34.04 0.04
N ILE A 107 20.92 -34.33 -0.78
CA ILE A 107 21.86 -33.33 -1.27
C ILE A 107 21.51 -33.02 -2.72
N VAL A 108 21.26 -31.74 -2.99
CA VAL A 108 21.13 -31.20 -4.35
C VAL A 108 22.19 -30.11 -4.49
N GLU A 109 23.04 -30.23 -5.51
CA GLU A 109 24.12 -29.28 -5.80
C GLU A 109 25.01 -28.94 -4.57
N GLY A 110 25.34 -29.95 -3.76
CA GLY A 110 26.17 -29.78 -2.56
C GLY A 110 25.48 -29.07 -1.39
N ARG A 111 24.15 -28.93 -1.44
CA ARG A 111 23.33 -28.34 -0.38
C ARG A 111 22.31 -29.34 0.12
N SER A 112 22.13 -29.39 1.44
CA SER A 112 21.23 -30.32 2.11
C SER A 112 19.81 -29.77 2.18
N PHE A 113 18.85 -30.53 1.71
CA PHE A 113 17.42 -30.19 1.70
C PHE A 113 16.61 -31.16 2.54
N VAL A 114 15.55 -30.64 3.15
CA VAL A 114 14.59 -31.39 3.97
C VAL A 114 13.16 -31.04 3.56
N LEU A 115 12.23 -31.92 3.90
CA LEU A 115 10.81 -31.71 3.65
C LEU A 115 10.25 -30.61 4.55
N LEU A 116 9.82 -29.49 3.96
CA LEU A 116 9.36 -28.31 4.68
C LEU A 116 8.20 -28.61 5.63
N ARG A 117 7.18 -29.33 5.11
CA ARG A 117 5.97 -29.66 5.88
C ARG A 117 6.30 -30.47 7.12
N PHE A 118 7.10 -31.53 6.96
CA PHE A 118 7.49 -32.41 8.05
C PHE A 118 8.22 -31.65 9.15
N VAL A 119 9.17 -30.79 8.78
CA VAL A 119 9.91 -29.96 9.75
C VAL A 119 8.98 -28.98 10.47
N GLY A 120 8.15 -28.24 9.73
CA GLY A 120 7.22 -27.26 10.31
C GLY A 120 6.24 -27.90 11.29
N GLU A 121 5.57 -28.98 10.88
CA GLU A 121 4.58 -29.68 11.69
C GLU A 121 5.21 -30.34 12.92
N THR A 122 6.39 -30.97 12.77
CA THR A 122 7.13 -31.58 13.90
C THR A 122 7.50 -30.55 14.97
N LEU A 123 7.81 -29.31 14.56
CA LEU A 123 8.23 -28.24 15.47
C LEU A 123 7.07 -27.36 15.96
N GLY A 124 5.83 -27.82 15.78
CA GLY A 124 4.62 -27.19 16.32
C GLY A 124 4.04 -26.07 15.45
N TYR A 125 4.23 -26.11 14.14
CA TYR A 125 3.58 -25.19 13.20
C TYR A 125 2.49 -25.90 12.38
N THR A 126 1.57 -25.11 11.85
CA THR A 126 0.65 -25.50 10.79
C THR A 126 1.26 -25.14 9.44
N VAL A 127 1.17 -26.03 8.45
CA VAL A 127 1.71 -25.81 7.10
C VAL A 127 0.58 -25.88 6.07
N ASN A 128 0.26 -24.74 5.46
CA ASN A 128 -0.78 -24.63 4.43
C ASN A 128 -0.16 -24.28 3.08
N TYR A 129 -0.59 -24.97 2.02
CA TYR A 129 -0.15 -24.69 0.66
C TYR A 129 -1.32 -24.11 -0.15
N ASP A 130 -1.16 -22.88 -0.64
CA ASP A 130 -2.04 -22.30 -1.63
C ASP A 130 -1.55 -22.69 -3.02
N GLN A 131 -2.23 -23.66 -3.63
CA GLN A 131 -1.86 -24.18 -4.94
C GLN A 131 -2.07 -23.16 -6.07
N ALA A 132 -3.04 -22.24 -5.94
CA ALA A 132 -3.34 -21.26 -6.97
C ALA A 132 -2.24 -20.19 -7.06
N ASN A 133 -1.73 -19.76 -5.90
CA ASN A 133 -0.71 -18.71 -5.80
C ASN A 133 0.71 -19.26 -5.58
N ARG A 134 0.85 -20.59 -5.41
CA ARG A 134 2.10 -21.29 -5.10
C ARG A 134 2.76 -20.76 -3.81
N TRP A 135 1.94 -20.48 -2.80
CA TRP A 135 2.38 -19.97 -1.50
C TRP A 135 2.34 -21.04 -0.43
N VAL A 136 3.28 -20.98 0.51
CA VAL A 136 3.38 -21.91 1.64
C VAL A 136 3.35 -21.08 2.91
N PHE A 137 2.36 -21.28 3.77
CA PHE A 137 2.24 -20.60 5.05
C PHE A 137 2.60 -21.55 6.18
N ILE A 138 3.54 -21.15 7.03
CA ILE A 138 4.00 -21.87 8.22
C ILE A 138 3.69 -21.02 9.44
N ASN A 139 2.68 -21.39 10.23
CA ASN A 139 2.18 -20.55 11.32
C ASN A 139 2.14 -21.31 12.65
N GLU A 140 2.36 -20.62 13.77
CA GLU A 140 2.21 -21.22 15.10
C GLU A 140 0.80 -21.82 15.30
N GLN A 141 0.68 -22.90 16.09
CA GLN A 141 -0.62 -23.52 16.35
C GLN A 141 -1.59 -22.52 16.98
N GLY A 142 -2.80 -22.42 16.41
CA GLY A 142 -3.81 -21.43 16.81
C GLY A 142 -3.72 -20.09 16.09
N VAL A 143 -2.72 -19.92 15.20
CA VAL A 143 -2.59 -18.76 14.31
C VAL A 143 -2.84 -19.22 12.88
N SER A 144 -3.97 -18.80 12.29
CA SER A 144 -4.27 -19.05 10.88
C SER A 144 -4.02 -17.78 10.07
N PHE A 145 -3.11 -17.87 9.11
CA PHE A 145 -3.04 -16.96 7.98
C PHE A 145 -3.39 -17.75 6.73
N GLY A 146 -4.60 -17.51 6.22
CA GLY A 146 -5.13 -18.14 5.01
C GLY A 146 -6.44 -17.46 4.57
N PRO A 147 -6.84 -17.60 3.29
CA PRO A 147 -7.94 -16.84 2.68
C PRO A 147 -9.36 -17.10 3.24
N GLN A 148 -9.51 -17.95 4.27
CA GLN A 148 -10.81 -18.36 4.82
C GLN A 148 -11.15 -17.77 6.20
N GLU A 149 -10.22 -17.11 6.91
CA GLU A 149 -10.53 -16.49 8.21
C GLU A 149 -10.95 -15.02 8.19
N ALA A 150 -11.28 -14.48 7.01
CA ALA A 150 -11.86 -13.14 6.86
C ALA A 150 -13.28 -12.96 7.47
N LYS A 151 -13.78 -13.90 8.30
CA LYS A 151 -15.16 -13.83 8.85
C LYS A 151 -15.27 -14.29 10.32
N LYS A 152 -14.52 -13.66 11.22
CA LYS A 152 -14.95 -13.48 12.62
C LYS A 152 -14.56 -12.07 13.10
N GLN A 153 -15.53 -11.15 13.04
CA GLN A 153 -15.41 -9.81 13.62
C GLN A 153 -15.36 -9.91 15.16
N VAL A 154 -14.16 -10.10 15.71
CA VAL A 154 -13.81 -9.38 16.94
C VAL A 154 -13.47 -7.97 16.46
N ALA A 155 -14.20 -6.95 16.91
CA ALA A 155 -13.92 -5.57 16.52
C ALA A 155 -12.48 -5.22 16.90
N LEU A 156 -11.58 -5.23 15.91
CA LEU A 156 -10.19 -4.81 16.10
C LEU A 156 -10.23 -3.31 16.38
N LYS A 157 -10.18 -2.95 17.67
CA LYS A 157 -10.14 -1.55 18.08
C LYS A 157 -8.97 -0.84 17.40
N ASN A 158 -9.21 0.40 17.01
CA ASN A 158 -8.25 1.30 16.38
C ASN A 158 -7.72 0.83 15.02
N THR A 159 -8.57 0.12 14.26
CA THR A 159 -8.29 -0.24 12.85
C THR A 159 -9.29 0.40 11.90
N VAL A 160 -8.86 0.62 10.66
CA VAL A 160 -9.72 0.97 9.53
C VAL A 160 -9.54 -0.12 8.48
N TYR A 161 -10.63 -0.79 8.10
CA TYR A 161 -10.61 -2.00 7.26
C TYR A 161 -9.70 -3.12 7.79
N GLY A 162 -9.59 -3.25 9.11
CA GLY A 162 -8.70 -4.23 9.76
C GLY A 162 -7.21 -3.87 9.73
N ILE A 163 -6.86 -2.66 9.25
CA ILE A 163 -5.49 -2.14 9.19
C ILE A 163 -5.25 -1.09 10.27
N LYS A 164 -4.08 -1.13 10.90
CA LYS A 164 -3.53 -0.08 11.77
C LYS A 164 -2.09 0.25 11.42
N VAL A 165 -1.61 1.39 11.91
CA VAL A 165 -0.20 1.75 11.88
C VAL A 165 0.64 0.68 12.58
N GLY A 166 1.74 0.29 11.94
CA GLY A 166 2.66 -0.75 12.40
C GLY A 166 2.38 -2.15 11.82
N ASP A 167 1.21 -2.39 11.20
CA ASP A 167 0.92 -3.66 10.53
C ASP A 167 1.89 -3.91 9.37
N SER A 168 2.13 -5.18 9.02
CA SER A 168 3.01 -5.51 7.89
C SER A 168 2.31 -5.30 6.55
N ALA A 169 3.08 -5.05 5.48
CA ALA A 169 2.51 -4.93 4.14
C ALA A 169 1.81 -6.24 3.71
N VAL A 170 2.27 -7.39 4.19
CA VAL A 170 1.62 -8.70 3.98
C VAL A 170 0.24 -8.75 4.65
N HIS A 171 0.10 -8.25 5.87
CA HIS A 171 -1.21 -8.14 6.52
C HIS A 171 -2.16 -7.26 5.70
N VAL A 172 -1.65 -6.15 5.15
CA VAL A 172 -2.42 -5.27 4.27
C VAL A 172 -2.91 -6.01 3.01
N ILE A 173 -2.03 -6.75 2.31
CA ILE A 173 -2.45 -7.60 1.19
C ILE A 173 -3.48 -8.66 1.62
N GLY A 174 -3.29 -9.27 2.79
CA GLY A 174 -4.20 -10.28 3.31
C GLY A 174 -5.61 -9.74 3.61
N GLN A 175 -5.72 -8.48 4.04
CA GLN A 175 -7.02 -7.85 4.34
C GLN A 175 -7.67 -7.19 3.12
N LEU A 176 -6.89 -6.49 2.30
CA LEU A 176 -7.41 -5.62 1.23
C LEU A 176 -7.14 -6.16 -0.18
N GLY A 177 -6.35 -7.21 -0.33
CA GLY A 177 -5.84 -7.65 -1.62
C GLY A 177 -4.72 -6.76 -2.15
N GLN A 178 -4.45 -6.89 -3.45
CA GLN A 178 -3.44 -6.07 -4.15
C GLN A 178 -3.92 -4.63 -4.33
N PRO A 179 -3.07 -3.61 -4.09
CA PRO A 179 -3.42 -2.24 -4.42
C PRO A 179 -3.56 -2.08 -5.93
N ALA A 180 -4.46 -1.19 -6.35
CA ALA A 180 -4.60 -0.83 -7.76
C ALA A 180 -3.38 -0.06 -8.27
N ARG A 181 -2.75 0.71 -7.38
CA ARG A 181 -1.62 1.58 -7.70
C ARG A 181 -0.68 1.71 -6.52
N MET A 182 0.62 1.83 -6.80
CA MET A 182 1.66 2.08 -5.83
C MET A 182 2.33 3.42 -6.15
N ASP A 183 2.06 4.42 -5.33
CA ASP A 183 2.44 5.81 -5.51
C ASP A 183 3.60 6.14 -4.55
N ALA A 184 4.84 5.99 -5.03
CA ALA A 184 6.02 6.38 -4.24
C ALA A 184 6.09 7.91 -4.11
N ILE A 185 6.35 8.40 -2.90
CA ILE A 185 6.40 9.85 -2.63
C ILE A 185 7.71 10.26 -1.97
N ASP A 186 8.00 11.56 -2.07
CA ASP A 186 9.22 12.18 -1.56
C ASP A 186 9.32 12.30 -0.03
N LEU A 187 8.37 11.71 0.70
CA LEU A 187 8.45 11.49 2.15
C LEU A 187 9.09 10.14 2.53
N GLY A 188 9.56 9.36 1.55
CA GLY A 188 10.30 8.12 1.79
C GLY A 188 9.44 6.90 2.09
N PHE A 189 8.17 6.92 1.69
CA PHE A 189 7.26 5.77 1.73
C PHE A 189 6.41 5.72 0.46
N THR A 190 5.72 4.59 0.25
CA THR A 190 4.86 4.38 -0.92
C THR A 190 3.41 4.25 -0.50
N TRP A 191 2.53 5.04 -1.11
CA TRP A 191 1.09 4.89 -0.96
C TRP A 191 0.60 3.71 -1.80
N TRP A 192 0.06 2.70 -1.13
CA TRP A 192 -0.72 1.63 -1.76
C TRP A 192 -2.17 2.10 -1.84
N VAL A 193 -2.63 2.35 -3.06
CA VAL A 193 -3.93 2.96 -3.35
C VAL A 193 -4.92 1.88 -3.74
N TYR A 194 -6.02 1.81 -2.99
CA TYR A 194 -7.15 0.93 -3.22
C TYR A 194 -8.34 1.76 -3.72
N ASN A 195 -8.42 1.93 -5.04
CA ASN A 195 -9.42 2.77 -5.72
C ASN A 195 -10.33 2.00 -6.67
N GLN A 196 -10.31 0.66 -6.61
CA GLN A 196 -11.20 -0.19 -7.42
C GLN A 196 -12.67 -0.02 -7.04
N ASP A 197 -12.95 0.39 -5.80
CA ASP A 197 -14.28 0.69 -5.28
C ASP A 197 -14.25 1.96 -4.42
N TYR A 198 -14.88 3.03 -4.91
CA TYR A 198 -14.92 4.31 -4.20
C TYR A 198 -15.76 4.28 -2.91
N ALA A 199 -16.63 3.28 -2.73
CA ALA A 199 -17.31 3.07 -1.46
C ALA A 199 -16.33 2.74 -0.34
N ASN A 200 -15.26 1.99 -0.68
CA ASN A 200 -14.23 1.44 0.21
C ASN A 200 -12.84 2.07 -0.02
N TYR A 201 -12.76 3.24 -0.66
CA TYR A 201 -11.48 3.87 -1.00
C TYR A 201 -10.54 4.05 0.21
N VAL A 202 -9.29 3.62 0.07
CA VAL A 202 -8.26 3.81 1.10
C VAL A 202 -6.87 3.89 0.49
N GLN A 203 -6.00 4.69 1.12
CA GLN A 203 -4.58 4.75 0.83
C GLN A 203 -3.82 4.24 2.06
N ILE A 204 -2.89 3.31 1.87
CA ILE A 204 -2.04 2.73 2.93
C ILE A 204 -0.58 3.05 2.63
N GLY A 205 0.07 3.82 3.49
CA GLY A 205 1.47 4.19 3.35
C GLY A 205 2.37 3.10 3.88
N ILE A 206 3.21 2.52 3.02
CA ILE A 206 4.15 1.45 3.36
C ILE A 206 5.59 1.95 3.31
N LYS A 207 6.33 1.75 4.40
CA LYS A 207 7.78 1.96 4.52
C LYS A 207 8.39 0.77 5.25
N ASP A 208 9.49 0.22 4.74
CA ASP A 208 10.21 -0.91 5.35
C ASP A 208 9.28 -2.08 5.76
N ASN A 209 8.36 -2.44 4.84
CA ASN A 209 7.34 -3.48 5.00
C ASN A 209 6.33 -3.23 6.14
N LYS A 210 6.16 -1.99 6.60
CA LYS A 210 5.21 -1.60 7.65
C LYS A 210 4.30 -0.45 7.23
N VAL A 211 3.08 -0.45 7.77
CA VAL A 211 2.13 0.64 7.66
C VAL A 211 2.63 1.82 8.49
N VAL A 212 2.95 2.92 7.83
CA VAL A 212 3.34 4.21 8.46
C VAL A 212 2.27 5.28 8.32
N ALA A 213 1.35 5.11 7.36
CA ALA A 213 0.24 6.03 7.13
C ALA A 213 -1.02 5.30 6.62
N LEU A 214 -2.18 5.89 6.85
CA LEU A 214 -3.46 5.50 6.29
C LEU A 214 -4.30 6.75 6.09
N PHE A 215 -4.96 6.89 4.94
CA PHE A 215 -5.93 7.95 4.68
C PHE A 215 -7.17 7.37 4.01
N THR A 216 -8.36 7.75 4.49
CA THR A 216 -9.63 7.46 3.79
C THR A 216 -10.67 8.55 4.04
N ASN A 217 -11.45 8.84 3.01
CA ASN A 217 -12.65 9.68 3.03
C ASN A 217 -13.88 8.92 2.50
N ALA A 218 -13.80 7.58 2.43
CA ALA A 218 -14.76 6.72 1.78
C ALA A 218 -16.05 6.56 2.58
N ALA A 219 -17.13 6.14 1.91
CA ALA A 219 -18.45 5.99 2.52
C ALA A 219 -18.48 4.92 3.62
N SER A 220 -17.74 3.82 3.44
CA SER A 220 -17.65 2.71 4.39
C SER A 220 -16.63 2.94 5.51
N LEU A 221 -16.04 4.14 5.61
CA LEU A 221 -15.07 4.46 6.66
C LEU A 221 -15.68 4.14 8.04
N GLN A 222 -14.95 3.31 8.78
CA GLN A 222 -15.24 3.00 10.18
C GLN A 222 -13.94 2.90 10.97
N LEU A 223 -13.88 3.59 12.11
CA LEU A 223 -12.83 3.48 13.11
C LEU A 223 -13.51 3.35 14.49
N ASN A 224 -13.43 2.17 15.10
CA ASN A 224 -14.26 1.83 16.27
C ASN A 224 -15.76 2.09 15.95
N ASP A 225 -16.41 2.90 16.78
CA ASP A 225 -17.81 3.31 16.58
C ASP A 225 -17.95 4.59 15.73
N LEU A 226 -16.83 5.18 15.28
CA LEU A 226 -16.82 6.39 14.45
C LEU A 226 -16.95 6.03 12.97
N LYS A 227 -17.74 6.82 12.24
CA LYS A 227 -17.99 6.69 10.80
C LYS A 227 -18.18 8.06 10.16
N ILE A 228 -18.28 8.12 8.84
CA ILE A 228 -18.70 9.36 8.15
C ILE A 228 -19.99 9.91 8.80
N GLY A 229 -20.01 11.20 9.10
CA GLY A 229 -21.13 11.86 9.77
C GLY A 229 -21.08 11.83 11.29
N SER A 230 -20.13 11.14 11.93
CA SER A 230 -19.96 11.19 13.39
C SER A 230 -19.65 12.62 13.85
N SER A 231 -20.32 13.05 14.91
CA SER A 231 -20.14 14.37 15.52
C SER A 231 -18.82 14.48 16.29
N LEU A 232 -18.33 15.71 16.47
CA LEU A 232 -17.18 15.96 17.33
C LEU A 232 -17.38 15.43 18.77
N THR A 233 -18.62 15.46 19.28
CA THR A 233 -18.96 14.93 20.59
C THR A 233 -18.73 13.43 20.68
N GLU A 234 -19.08 12.67 19.64
CA GLU A 234 -18.82 11.22 19.57
C GLU A 234 -17.33 10.91 19.49
N ILE A 235 -16.57 11.71 18.72
CA ILE A 235 -15.11 11.56 18.64
C ILE A 235 -14.47 11.82 20.02
N LYS A 236 -14.90 12.88 20.73
CA LYS A 236 -14.40 13.24 22.07
C LYS A 236 -14.73 12.21 23.16
N LYS A 237 -15.67 11.29 22.95
CA LYS A 237 -15.91 10.16 23.86
C LYS A 237 -14.79 9.12 23.81
N GLN A 238 -14.03 9.08 22.71
CA GLN A 238 -13.03 8.05 22.43
C GLN A 238 -11.60 8.60 22.39
N TYR A 239 -11.44 9.89 22.08
CA TYR A 239 -10.14 10.54 21.91
C TYR A 239 -10.05 11.86 22.68
N SER A 240 -8.90 12.08 23.31
CA SER A 240 -8.55 13.34 23.97
C SER A 240 -7.78 14.25 23.02
N PHE A 241 -8.09 15.54 23.05
CA PHE A 241 -7.50 16.56 22.19
C PHE A 241 -6.81 17.61 23.05
N ASP A 242 -5.50 17.43 23.24
CA ASP A 242 -4.69 18.33 24.06
C ASP A 242 -4.30 19.58 23.27
N SER A 243 -4.22 20.72 23.96
CA SER A 243 -3.77 21.99 23.37
C SER A 243 -2.28 21.98 23.01
N ALA A 244 -1.52 21.03 23.56
CA ALA A 244 -0.15 20.75 23.20
C ALA A 244 0.18 19.26 23.38
N LEU A 245 0.77 18.67 22.35
CA LEU A 245 1.20 17.28 22.32
C LEU A 245 2.73 17.25 22.32
N THR A 246 3.33 16.45 23.19
CA THR A 246 4.79 16.30 23.29
C THR A 246 5.18 14.83 23.17
N PHE A 247 6.16 14.52 22.34
CA PHE A 247 6.68 13.16 22.19
C PHE A 247 8.16 13.18 21.80
N SER A 248 8.86 12.10 22.11
CA SER A 248 10.28 11.93 21.76
C SER A 248 10.42 11.01 20.56
N LEU A 249 11.24 11.41 19.58
CA LEU A 249 11.54 10.62 18.39
C LEU A 249 13.03 10.77 18.06
N GLN A 250 13.73 9.64 18.00
CA GLN A 250 15.15 9.56 17.59
C GLN A 250 16.06 10.61 18.28
N GLY A 251 15.89 10.81 19.59
CA GLY A 251 16.73 11.71 20.40
C GLY A 251 16.33 13.19 20.39
N ALA A 252 15.25 13.56 19.71
CA ALA A 252 14.65 14.90 19.78
C ALA A 252 13.26 14.85 20.44
N THR A 253 12.93 15.90 21.19
CA THR A 253 11.61 16.10 21.77
C THR A 253 10.82 17.04 20.89
N PHE A 254 9.73 16.56 20.32
CA PHE A 254 8.81 17.33 19.49
C PHE A 254 7.66 17.86 20.32
N ARG A 255 7.26 19.10 20.04
CA ARG A 255 6.06 19.72 20.57
C ARG A 255 5.19 20.21 19.42
N ILE A 256 3.99 19.67 19.32
CA ILE A 256 2.95 20.13 18.39
C ILE A 256 1.94 20.93 19.22
N ASN A 257 1.58 22.13 18.75
CA ASN A 257 0.43 22.87 19.26
C ASN A 257 -0.66 22.80 18.17
N PRO A 258 -1.60 21.84 18.23
CA PRO A 258 -2.58 21.68 17.16
C PRO A 258 -3.42 22.94 17.01
N VAL A 259 -3.48 23.48 15.80
CA VAL A 259 -4.45 24.54 15.46
C VAL A 259 -5.71 23.83 14.99
N ASN A 260 -6.83 24.07 15.69
CA ASN A 260 -8.13 23.48 15.33
C ASN A 260 -8.73 24.20 14.11
N ASP A 261 -8.16 23.94 12.93
CA ASP A 261 -8.68 24.36 11.63
C ASP A 261 -9.48 23.21 10.99
N ASN A 262 -10.58 22.82 11.64
CA ASN A 262 -11.47 21.72 11.24
C ASN A 262 -10.77 20.34 11.16
N ARG A 263 -9.60 20.23 11.78
CA ARG A 263 -8.80 19.01 11.93
C ARG A 263 -8.45 18.82 13.40
N TYR A 264 -8.73 17.66 13.95
CA TYR A 264 -8.45 17.34 15.36
C TYR A 264 -7.41 16.24 15.44
N LEU A 265 -6.30 16.50 16.15
CA LEU A 265 -5.19 15.58 16.33
C LEU A 265 -5.22 14.95 17.73
N ALA A 266 -5.26 13.63 17.78
CA ALA A 266 -5.04 12.86 18.99
C ALA A 266 -3.84 11.92 18.81
N ILE A 267 -3.08 11.66 19.87
CA ILE A 267 -2.01 10.67 19.88
C ILE A 267 -2.37 9.58 20.90
N GLN A 268 -2.32 8.32 20.48
CA GLN A 268 -2.44 7.18 21.37
C GLN A 268 -1.28 6.21 21.09
N GLY A 269 -0.39 6.04 22.07
CA GLY A 269 0.84 5.26 21.90
C GLY A 269 1.73 5.85 20.82
N VAL A 270 1.98 5.09 19.76
CA VAL A 270 2.85 5.48 18.63
C VAL A 270 2.08 5.97 17.41
N THR A 271 0.75 6.09 17.52
CA THR A 271 -0.13 6.46 16.40
C THR A 271 -0.77 7.82 16.65
N ALA A 272 -0.65 8.69 15.65
CA ALA A 272 -1.43 9.91 15.54
C ALA A 272 -2.70 9.66 14.71
N TYR A 273 -3.83 10.11 15.24
CA TYR A 273 -5.14 10.08 14.60
C TYR A 273 -5.55 11.51 14.29
N ILE A 274 -5.88 11.77 13.03
CA ILE A 274 -6.33 13.07 12.56
C ILE A 274 -7.75 12.89 12.01
N PHE A 275 -8.68 13.61 12.63
CA PHE A 275 -10.09 13.63 12.26
C PHE A 275 -10.38 14.91 11.49
N TYR A 276 -10.84 14.78 10.25
CA TYR A 276 -11.21 15.91 9.41
C TYR A 276 -12.71 16.12 9.47
N MET A 277 -13.14 17.36 9.74
CA MET A 277 -14.55 17.72 9.86
C MET A 277 -15.03 18.49 8.62
N ASP A 278 -16.26 18.22 8.19
CA ASP A 278 -16.94 18.96 7.13
C ASP A 278 -17.77 20.09 7.74
N ILE A 279 -17.29 21.33 7.60
CA ILE A 279 -17.95 22.51 8.18
C ILE A 279 -19.27 22.86 7.49
N HIS A 280 -19.51 22.30 6.30
CA HIS A 280 -20.74 22.48 5.53
C HIS A 280 -21.74 21.34 5.75
N GLN A 281 -21.42 20.35 6.60
CA GLN A 281 -22.30 19.26 7.01
C GLN A 281 -22.30 19.08 8.53
N GLU A 282 -22.89 20.04 9.24
CA GLU A 282 -23.08 19.98 10.70
C GLU A 282 -21.77 19.78 11.49
N ASN A 283 -20.62 20.14 10.90
CA ASN A 283 -19.29 19.93 11.46
C ASN A 283 -19.05 18.46 11.87
N THR A 284 -19.35 17.54 10.95
CA THR A 284 -19.26 16.08 11.15
C THR A 284 -18.04 15.47 10.47
N LEU A 285 -17.64 14.28 10.91
CA LEU A 285 -16.47 13.55 10.42
C LEU A 285 -16.60 13.24 8.92
N THR A 286 -15.59 13.62 8.14
CA THR A 286 -15.59 13.42 6.67
C THR A 286 -14.38 12.64 6.16
N ALA A 287 -13.29 12.57 6.92
CA ALA A 287 -12.15 11.73 6.62
C ALA A 287 -11.36 11.41 7.90
N ILE A 288 -10.55 10.36 7.85
CA ILE A 288 -9.57 10.01 8.88
C ILE A 288 -8.21 9.83 8.24
N ARG A 289 -7.17 10.30 8.94
CA ARG A 289 -5.79 9.92 8.71
C ARG A 289 -5.19 9.31 9.96
N MET A 290 -4.51 8.18 9.81
CA MET A 290 -3.70 7.56 10.86
C MET A 290 -2.24 7.56 10.40
N VAL A 291 -1.31 8.01 11.23
CA VAL A 291 0.12 8.06 10.89
C VAL A 291 0.97 7.70 12.09
N ASP A 292 2.15 7.14 11.86
CA ASP A 292 3.18 7.10 12.89
C ASP A 292 3.73 8.50 13.19
N LEU A 293 4.47 8.62 14.29
CA LEU A 293 4.99 9.91 14.76
C LEU A 293 6.07 10.50 13.84
N GLU A 294 6.83 9.65 13.13
CA GLU A 294 7.85 10.10 12.16
C GLU A 294 7.17 10.76 10.96
N THR A 295 6.18 10.08 10.40
CA THR A 295 5.40 10.50 9.25
C THR A 295 4.55 11.73 9.56
N LEU A 296 3.99 11.82 10.77
CA LEU A 296 3.28 13.02 11.25
C LEU A 296 4.15 14.29 11.12
N VAL A 297 5.40 14.21 11.57
CA VAL A 297 6.37 15.32 11.52
C VAL A 297 6.75 15.61 10.07
N LEU A 298 6.98 14.57 9.25
CA LEU A 298 7.36 14.73 7.85
C LEU A 298 6.31 15.45 7.02
N PHE A 299 5.03 15.10 7.20
CA PHE A 299 3.93 15.75 6.49
C PHE A 299 3.79 17.24 6.81
N ARG A 300 4.29 17.72 7.96
CA ARG A 300 4.12 19.11 8.43
C ARG A 300 2.65 19.57 8.45
N LEU A 301 1.71 18.67 8.80
CA LEU A 301 0.27 19.01 8.86
C LEU A 301 -0.06 20.04 9.94
N TYR A 302 0.76 20.06 10.99
CA TYR A 302 0.68 20.97 12.13
C TYR A 302 2.03 21.66 12.34
N PRO A 303 2.02 22.93 12.80
CA PRO A 303 3.24 23.57 13.24
C PRO A 303 3.80 22.84 14.45
N TYR A 304 5.11 22.62 14.46
CA TYR A 304 5.80 21.99 15.56
C TYR A 304 7.11 22.70 15.86
N SER A 305 7.53 22.63 17.12
CA SER A 305 8.90 22.93 17.53
C SER A 305 9.56 21.65 18.02
N PHE A 306 10.89 21.64 18.07
CA PHE A 306 11.63 20.52 18.61
C PHE A 306 12.86 21.02 19.37
N SER A 307 13.23 20.31 20.43
CA SER A 307 14.47 20.53 21.17
C SER A 307 15.35 19.29 21.07
N TYR A 308 16.66 19.51 21.04
CA TYR A 308 17.63 18.45 20.79
C TYR A 308 18.99 18.77 21.43
N MET A 309 19.75 17.72 21.77
CA MET A 309 21.17 17.85 22.11
C MET A 309 22.07 17.72 20.88
N VAL A 310 21.62 16.97 19.86
CA VAL A 310 22.28 16.78 18.56
C VAL A 310 21.27 17.04 17.46
N GLU A 311 21.67 17.74 16.40
CA GLU A 311 20.79 18.13 15.30
C GLU A 311 20.00 16.93 14.74
N PRO A 312 18.66 16.97 14.76
CA PRO A 312 17.85 15.81 14.44
C PRO A 312 17.78 15.53 12.94
N TRP A 313 17.53 14.27 12.59
CA TRP A 313 17.38 13.80 11.21
C TRP A 313 16.38 14.64 10.39
N VAL A 314 15.29 15.10 11.01
CA VAL A 314 14.25 15.89 10.35
C VAL A 314 14.75 17.26 9.86
N ALA A 315 15.72 17.87 10.55
CA ALA A 315 16.31 19.13 10.14
C ALA A 315 17.12 18.98 8.84
N LYS A 316 17.63 17.77 8.59
CA LYS A 316 18.40 17.40 7.40
C LYS A 316 17.53 16.78 6.30
N PHE A 317 16.25 16.54 6.57
CA PHE A 317 15.32 15.96 5.62
C PHE A 317 14.89 16.99 4.57
N VAL A 318 15.36 16.80 3.34
CA VAL A 318 15.04 17.65 2.18
C VAL A 318 14.58 16.79 1.02
N THR A 319 13.46 17.17 0.38
CA THR A 319 12.98 16.47 -0.80
C THR A 319 13.72 16.96 -2.06
N ARG A 320 14.37 16.06 -2.80
CA ARG A 320 15.16 16.40 -4.00
C ARG A 320 15.15 15.26 -5.03
N GLY A 321 15.40 15.63 -6.28
CA GLY A 321 15.64 14.68 -7.37
C GLY A 321 14.38 14.17 -8.06
N PRO A 322 14.51 13.10 -8.87
CA PRO A 322 13.44 12.63 -9.77
C PRO A 322 12.13 12.25 -9.05
N ILE A 323 12.20 11.87 -7.77
CA ILE A 323 11.04 11.50 -6.95
C ILE A 323 10.01 12.63 -6.80
N ILE A 324 10.42 13.91 -6.95
CA ILE A 324 9.50 15.05 -6.90
C ILE A 324 8.46 14.97 -8.02
N ASN A 325 8.90 14.73 -9.25
CA ASN A 325 7.99 14.62 -10.39
C ASN A 325 7.04 13.44 -10.25
N GLN A 326 7.55 12.31 -9.74
CA GLN A 326 6.75 11.14 -9.44
C GLN A 326 5.71 11.42 -8.33
N THR A 327 6.11 12.14 -7.28
CA THR A 327 5.22 12.55 -6.19
C THR A 327 4.11 13.47 -6.69
N ASN A 328 4.45 14.44 -7.54
CA ASN A 328 3.47 15.36 -8.12
C ASN A 328 2.46 14.62 -9.02
N GLN A 329 2.92 13.66 -9.83
CA GLN A 329 2.04 12.79 -10.61
C GLN A 329 1.14 11.92 -9.72
N ALA A 330 1.70 11.31 -8.67
CA ALA A 330 0.95 10.54 -7.69
C ALA A 330 -0.15 11.39 -7.02
N TYR A 331 0.18 12.60 -6.57
CA TYR A 331 -0.80 13.51 -5.96
C TYR A 331 -1.89 13.93 -6.94
N ALA A 332 -1.60 14.12 -8.22
CA ALA A 332 -2.63 14.40 -9.22
C ALA A 332 -3.64 13.24 -9.35
N LEU A 333 -3.15 11.99 -9.37
CA LEU A 333 -4.00 10.79 -9.42
C LEU A 333 -4.78 10.58 -8.12
N GLN A 334 -4.14 10.80 -6.97
CA GLN A 334 -4.80 10.71 -5.66
C GLN A 334 -5.89 11.76 -5.49
N ILE A 335 -5.69 13.00 -5.96
CA ILE A 335 -6.73 14.04 -5.97
C ILE A 335 -7.93 13.59 -6.81
N PHE A 336 -7.68 13.00 -7.98
CA PHE A 336 -8.74 12.47 -8.84
C PHE A 336 -9.55 11.39 -8.10
N ASP A 337 -8.87 10.41 -7.49
CA ASP A 337 -9.50 9.31 -6.76
C ASP A 337 -10.29 9.81 -5.53
N LEU A 338 -9.69 10.68 -4.71
CA LEU A 338 -10.32 11.27 -3.54
C LEU A 338 -11.57 12.08 -3.89
N THR A 339 -11.52 12.80 -5.02
CA THR A 339 -12.67 13.56 -5.54
C THR A 339 -13.80 12.63 -5.92
N ASN A 340 -13.51 11.50 -6.56
CA ASN A 340 -14.52 10.51 -6.91
C ASN A 340 -15.07 9.76 -5.70
N ALA A 341 -14.26 9.47 -4.68
CA ALA A 341 -14.73 8.95 -3.40
C ALA A 341 -15.72 9.90 -2.71
N ILE A 342 -15.47 11.21 -2.78
CA ILE A 342 -16.44 12.23 -2.34
C ILE A 342 -17.68 12.18 -3.22
N ARG A 343 -17.56 12.25 -4.55
CA ARG A 343 -18.74 12.25 -5.44
C ARG A 343 -19.63 11.03 -5.23
N TYR A 344 -19.04 9.86 -5.00
CA TYR A 344 -19.76 8.65 -4.63
C TYR A 344 -20.60 8.84 -3.36
N ARG A 345 -20.05 9.43 -2.29
CA ARG A 345 -20.79 9.76 -1.05
C ARG A 345 -21.96 10.70 -1.25
N PHE A 346 -21.91 11.54 -2.29
CA PHE A 346 -22.99 12.47 -2.66
C PHE A 346 -23.91 11.91 -3.75
N ASN A 347 -23.83 10.61 -4.04
CA ASN A 347 -24.62 9.94 -5.09
C ASN A 347 -24.44 10.56 -6.48
N LEU A 348 -23.24 11.08 -6.77
CA LEU A 348 -22.87 11.63 -8.06
C LEU A 348 -22.04 10.63 -8.85
N PRO A 349 -22.20 10.56 -10.19
CA PRO A 349 -21.33 9.75 -11.03
C PRO A 349 -19.85 10.14 -10.85
N PRO A 350 -18.93 9.16 -10.81
CA PRO A 350 -17.51 9.46 -10.81
C PRO A 350 -17.13 10.17 -12.11
N LEU A 351 -16.19 11.11 -12.00
CA LEU A 351 -15.60 11.82 -13.12
C LEU A 351 -14.61 10.91 -13.84
N ILE A 352 -14.50 11.08 -15.15
CA ILE A 352 -13.55 10.36 -16.01
C ILE A 352 -12.24 11.15 -16.08
N TRP A 353 -11.10 10.50 -15.89
CA TRP A 353 -9.79 11.14 -16.06
C TRP A 353 -9.61 11.60 -17.50
N HIS A 354 -9.27 12.89 -17.69
CA HIS A 354 -9.03 13.45 -19.02
C HIS A 354 -7.59 13.90 -19.18
N GLN A 355 -6.76 13.05 -19.79
CA GLN A 355 -5.31 13.25 -19.91
C GLN A 355 -4.92 14.62 -20.49
N GLY A 356 -5.58 15.06 -21.58
CA GLY A 356 -5.29 16.37 -22.18
C GLY A 356 -5.64 17.54 -21.26
N LEU A 357 -6.63 17.37 -20.38
CA LEU A 357 -7.06 18.40 -19.44
C LEU A 357 -6.09 18.44 -18.26
N SER A 358 -5.58 17.28 -17.83
CA SER A 358 -4.51 17.17 -16.83
C SER A 358 -3.22 17.88 -17.28
N GLN A 359 -2.88 17.81 -18.56
CA GLN A 359 -1.75 18.59 -19.11
C GLN A 359 -2.00 20.10 -19.05
N VAL A 360 -3.23 20.54 -19.36
CA VAL A 360 -3.62 21.96 -19.24
C VAL A 360 -3.53 22.43 -17.77
N THR A 361 -3.97 21.62 -16.81
CA THR A 361 -3.88 21.97 -15.37
C THR A 361 -2.47 21.94 -14.83
N LEU A 362 -1.62 21.03 -15.32
CA LEU A 362 -0.21 21.01 -14.98
C LEU A 362 0.45 22.29 -15.49
N GLY A 363 0.21 22.67 -16.74
CA GLY A 363 0.70 23.93 -17.30
C GLY A 363 0.28 25.17 -16.49
N HIS A 364 -0.97 25.23 -16.00
CA HIS A 364 -1.41 26.33 -15.12
C HIS A 364 -0.71 26.32 -13.76
N SER A 365 -0.48 25.14 -13.18
CA SER A 365 0.26 25.03 -11.91
C SER A 365 1.73 25.43 -12.08
N SER A 366 2.36 25.03 -13.20
CA SER A 366 3.72 25.46 -13.56
C SER A 366 3.80 26.96 -13.77
N ASP A 367 2.82 27.55 -14.46
CA ASP A 367 2.76 28.99 -14.68
C ASP A 367 2.63 29.78 -13.36
N MET A 368 1.78 29.32 -12.44
CA MET A 368 1.67 29.91 -11.09
C MET A 368 2.99 29.84 -10.31
N GLU A 369 3.70 28.72 -10.39
CA GLU A 369 5.01 28.53 -9.74
C GLU A 369 6.09 29.43 -10.39
N GLU A 370 6.24 29.37 -11.71
CA GLU A 370 7.30 30.07 -12.46
C GLU A 370 7.14 31.59 -12.42
N ASN A 371 5.90 32.08 -12.47
CA ASN A 371 5.59 33.51 -12.51
C ASN A 371 5.17 34.08 -11.15
N ASN A 372 5.34 33.32 -10.05
CA ASN A 372 5.11 33.74 -8.67
C ASN A 372 3.73 34.40 -8.45
N PHE A 373 2.66 33.77 -8.95
CA PHE A 373 1.30 34.23 -8.73
C PHE A 373 0.38 33.08 -8.33
N PHE A 374 -0.76 33.41 -7.71
CA PHE A 374 -1.78 32.43 -7.37
C PHE A 374 -3.16 32.98 -7.72
N ALA A 375 -3.63 32.65 -8.93
CA ALA A 375 -4.91 33.14 -9.46
C ALA A 375 -5.48 32.24 -10.55
N HIS A 376 -6.79 32.31 -10.76
CA HIS A 376 -7.48 31.62 -11.86
C HIS A 376 -7.11 32.21 -13.23
N ILE A 377 -6.93 33.52 -13.30
CA ILE A 377 -6.53 34.22 -14.52
C ILE A 377 -5.03 34.33 -14.51
N SER A 378 -4.41 33.70 -15.50
CA SER A 378 -2.98 33.80 -15.75
C SER A 378 -2.66 35.08 -16.53
N PRO A 379 -1.60 35.82 -16.14
CA PRO A 379 -1.07 36.92 -16.95
C PRO A 379 -0.50 36.47 -18.31
N THR A 380 -0.15 35.19 -18.47
CA THR A 380 0.54 34.64 -19.65
C THR A 380 -0.36 33.78 -20.52
N THR A 381 -1.29 33.02 -19.91
CA THR A 381 -2.15 32.02 -20.59
C THR A 381 -3.65 32.31 -20.46
N GLY A 382 -4.03 33.45 -19.86
CA GLY A 382 -5.41 33.93 -19.82
C GLY A 382 -6.31 33.23 -18.80
N SER A 383 -7.60 33.16 -19.08
CA SER A 383 -8.60 32.55 -18.20
C SER A 383 -8.55 31.01 -18.20
N PRO A 384 -9.22 30.34 -17.25
CA PRO A 384 -9.38 28.89 -17.27
C PRO A 384 -9.93 28.34 -18.58
N PHE A 385 -10.75 29.11 -19.30
CA PHE A 385 -11.39 28.75 -20.56
C PHE A 385 -10.45 28.94 -21.75
N ASP A 386 -9.65 30.01 -21.75
CA ASP A 386 -8.64 30.25 -22.79
C ASP A 386 -7.62 29.11 -22.85
N ARG A 387 -7.21 28.61 -21.67
CA ARG A 387 -6.33 27.45 -21.55
C ARG A 387 -6.95 26.17 -22.13
N ILE A 388 -8.24 25.91 -21.89
CA ILE A 388 -8.94 24.73 -22.45
C ILE A 388 -9.09 24.86 -23.97
N ASN A 389 -9.50 26.04 -24.44
CA ASN A 389 -9.71 26.33 -25.87
C ASN A 389 -8.41 26.24 -26.66
N SER A 390 -7.30 26.72 -26.09
CA SER A 390 -5.96 26.63 -26.70
C SER A 390 -5.53 25.18 -26.90
N ALA A 391 -5.93 24.28 -25.99
CA ALA A 391 -5.72 22.84 -26.12
C ALA A 391 -6.72 22.14 -27.06
N ARG A 392 -7.66 22.89 -27.67
CA ARG A 392 -8.72 22.38 -28.56
C ARG A 392 -9.60 21.30 -27.91
N ILE A 393 -9.76 21.35 -26.59
CA ILE A 393 -10.62 20.44 -25.83
C ILE A 393 -12.05 20.98 -25.89
N LYS A 394 -13.00 20.14 -26.32
CA LYS A 394 -14.42 20.51 -26.41
C LYS A 394 -15.12 20.32 -25.06
N TYR A 395 -16.01 21.23 -24.70
CA TYR A 395 -16.84 21.17 -23.50
C TYR A 395 -18.06 22.09 -23.65
N ARG A 396 -19.11 21.87 -22.84
CA ARG A 396 -20.27 22.76 -22.66
C ARG A 396 -20.22 23.55 -21.37
N THR A 397 -19.66 22.95 -20.33
CA THR A 397 -19.44 23.58 -19.03
C THR A 397 -18.06 23.23 -18.52
N ALA A 398 -17.43 24.14 -17.78
CA ALA A 398 -16.13 23.90 -17.17
C ALA A 398 -16.01 24.63 -15.82
N GLY A 399 -15.13 24.13 -14.96
CA GLY A 399 -14.81 24.72 -13.67
C GLY A 399 -13.34 24.50 -13.31
N GLU A 400 -12.82 25.26 -12.35
CA GLU A 400 -11.45 25.15 -11.89
C GLU A 400 -11.38 25.36 -10.37
N ASN A 401 -10.62 24.49 -9.69
CA ASN A 401 -10.18 24.71 -8.32
C ASN A 401 -8.66 24.82 -8.31
N ILE A 402 -8.12 25.74 -7.51
CA ILE A 402 -6.67 25.88 -7.29
C ILE A 402 -6.37 25.82 -5.79
N ALA A 403 -5.20 25.30 -5.42
CA ALA A 403 -4.68 25.31 -4.06
C ALA A 403 -3.15 25.45 -4.08
N MET A 404 -2.59 26.00 -3.00
CA MET A 404 -1.15 26.18 -2.83
C MET A 404 -0.76 25.94 -1.37
N GLY A 405 0.34 25.21 -1.16
CA GLY A 405 0.96 25.02 0.17
C GLY A 405 0.40 23.87 1.00
N GLN A 406 -0.65 23.18 0.55
CA GLN A 406 -1.12 21.97 1.20
C GLN A 406 -0.06 20.86 1.12
N SER A 407 0.08 20.11 2.20
CA SER A 407 1.15 19.10 2.32
C SER A 407 1.02 17.96 1.32
N ASP A 408 -0.21 17.55 1.00
CA ASP A 408 -0.50 16.46 0.06
C ASP A 408 -1.90 16.56 -0.58
N ALA A 409 -2.22 15.56 -1.41
CA ALA A 409 -3.51 15.41 -2.07
C ALA A 409 -4.71 15.38 -1.12
N GLY A 410 -4.59 14.71 0.03
CA GLY A 410 -5.66 14.63 1.04
C GLY A 410 -5.98 16.01 1.63
N GLU A 411 -4.94 16.76 2.00
CA GLU A 411 -5.10 18.13 2.50
C GLU A 411 -5.70 19.08 1.46
N ALA A 412 -5.29 18.96 0.18
CA ALA A 412 -5.85 19.77 -0.90
C ALA A 412 -7.35 19.51 -1.10
N VAL A 413 -7.76 18.23 -1.19
CA VAL A 413 -9.16 17.86 -1.43
C VAL A 413 -10.06 18.21 -0.25
N ILE A 414 -9.61 17.95 0.99
CA ILE A 414 -10.39 18.34 2.18
C ILE A 414 -10.49 19.86 2.30
N GLY A 415 -9.40 20.59 1.99
CA GLY A 415 -9.41 22.05 1.93
C GLY A 415 -10.44 22.60 0.93
N TRP A 416 -10.49 22.05 -0.28
CA TRP A 416 -11.51 22.42 -1.27
C TRP A 416 -12.93 22.09 -0.79
N MET A 417 -13.14 20.93 -0.17
CA MET A 417 -14.47 20.56 0.34
C MET A 417 -14.97 21.46 1.48
N ASN A 418 -14.05 22.02 2.27
CA ASN A 418 -14.37 23.00 3.32
C ASN A 418 -14.45 24.45 2.81
N SER A 419 -14.28 24.68 1.50
CA SER A 419 -14.50 25.98 0.86
C SER A 419 -15.72 25.92 -0.05
N LEU A 420 -16.78 26.68 0.25
CA LEU A 420 -18.06 26.55 -0.45
C LEU A 420 -17.92 26.71 -1.97
N GLY A 421 -17.15 27.69 -2.44
CA GLY A 421 -16.89 27.90 -3.87
C GLY A 421 -16.28 26.66 -4.54
N HIS A 422 -15.17 26.14 -4.01
CA HIS A 422 -14.49 24.96 -4.55
C HIS A 422 -15.35 23.68 -4.45
N ARG A 423 -16.08 23.54 -3.34
CA ARG A 423 -17.02 22.44 -3.09
C ARG A 423 -18.10 22.35 -4.17
N THR A 424 -18.66 23.48 -4.61
CA THR A 424 -19.67 23.48 -5.69
C THR A 424 -19.11 22.91 -7.00
N GLY A 425 -17.83 23.12 -7.29
CA GLY A 425 -17.16 22.53 -8.45
C GLY A 425 -17.08 21.00 -8.36
N ILE A 426 -16.60 20.48 -7.24
CA ILE A 426 -16.47 19.03 -6.99
C ILE A 426 -17.84 18.32 -7.06
N LEU A 427 -18.89 18.94 -6.53
CA LEU A 427 -20.24 18.38 -6.44
C LEU A 427 -21.16 18.76 -7.61
N ASN A 428 -20.63 19.38 -8.67
CA ASN A 428 -21.45 19.76 -9.81
C ASN A 428 -21.86 18.50 -10.62
N HIS A 429 -23.16 18.35 -10.86
CA HIS A 429 -23.74 17.21 -11.58
C HIS A 429 -23.54 17.29 -13.10
N HIS A 430 -23.21 18.46 -13.64
CA HIS A 430 -22.95 18.65 -15.07
C HIS A 430 -21.54 18.25 -15.50
N PHE A 431 -20.61 18.08 -14.56
CA PHE A 431 -19.26 17.65 -14.89
C PHE A 431 -19.19 16.13 -15.07
N THR A 432 -18.44 15.74 -16.09
CA THR A 432 -18.24 14.33 -16.50
C THR A 432 -16.77 13.94 -16.52
N HIS A 433 -15.86 14.90 -16.66
CA HIS A 433 -14.42 14.65 -16.70
C HIS A 433 -13.65 15.58 -15.75
N LEU A 434 -12.48 15.10 -15.33
CA LEU A 434 -11.55 15.81 -14.46
C LEU A 434 -10.13 15.69 -15.01
N GLY A 435 -9.44 16.83 -15.08
CA GLY A 435 -8.00 16.91 -15.22
C GLY A 435 -7.38 17.46 -13.94
N VAL A 436 -6.26 16.90 -13.51
CA VAL A 436 -5.53 17.37 -12.33
C VAL A 436 -4.05 17.58 -12.66
N GLY A 437 -3.51 18.69 -12.19
CA GLY A 437 -2.10 19.03 -12.30
C GLY A 437 -1.54 19.41 -10.94
N VAL A 438 -0.33 18.95 -10.65
CA VAL A 438 0.40 19.28 -9.41
C VAL A 438 1.85 19.57 -9.78
N ILE A 439 2.42 20.61 -9.17
CA ILE A 439 3.85 20.91 -9.27
C ILE A 439 4.39 21.51 -7.97
N GLY A 440 5.71 21.55 -7.81
CA GLY A 440 6.40 22.06 -6.63
C GLY A 440 6.89 20.97 -5.69
N THR A 441 7.40 21.39 -4.53
CA THR A 441 7.94 20.49 -3.50
C THR A 441 7.42 20.85 -2.12
N ARG A 442 7.81 20.06 -1.12
CA ARG A 442 7.55 20.37 0.29
C ARG A 442 8.24 21.66 0.75
N GLU A 443 9.34 22.07 0.11
CA GLU A 443 10.13 23.25 0.47
C GLU A 443 9.68 24.52 -0.24
N THR A 444 9.22 24.43 -1.51
CA THR A 444 8.80 25.59 -2.31
C THR A 444 7.30 25.85 -2.31
N ASN A 445 6.54 25.03 -1.56
CA ASN A 445 5.09 24.84 -1.68
C ASN A 445 4.71 24.12 -2.98
N ARG A 446 3.72 23.23 -2.88
CA ARG A 446 3.08 22.63 -4.04
C ARG A 446 1.89 23.46 -4.49
N PHE A 447 1.71 23.54 -5.80
CA PHE A 447 0.54 24.07 -6.47
C PHE A 447 -0.31 22.91 -6.99
N TYR A 448 -1.62 22.99 -6.76
CA TYR A 448 -2.58 21.99 -7.16
C TYR A 448 -3.68 22.65 -7.98
N THR A 449 -4.03 22.06 -9.12
CA THR A 449 -5.14 22.54 -9.95
C THR A 449 -6.05 21.37 -10.33
N GLN A 450 -7.35 21.50 -10.05
CA GLN A 450 -8.40 20.68 -10.66
C GLN A 450 -9.09 21.46 -11.76
N LYS A 451 -9.41 20.80 -12.86
CA LYS A 451 -10.23 21.37 -13.91
C LYS A 451 -11.27 20.36 -14.36
N PHE A 452 -12.51 20.81 -14.33
CA PHE A 452 -13.68 19.99 -14.62
C PHE A 452 -14.24 20.38 -15.97
N ILE A 453 -14.75 19.42 -16.74
CA ILE A 453 -15.54 19.67 -17.95
C ILE A 453 -16.78 18.78 -17.99
N GLY A 454 -17.83 19.30 -18.64
CA GLY A 454 -19.08 18.60 -18.98
C GLY A 454 -19.36 18.71 -20.47
N ASN A 455 -19.89 17.64 -21.09
CA ASN A 455 -20.13 17.53 -22.53
C ASN A 455 -21.58 17.77 -22.93
#